data_AF-A0A821W0Q8-F1
#
_entry.id   AF-A0A821W0Q8-F1
#
_cell.length_a   1.000
_cell.length_b   1.000
_cell.length_c   1.000
_cell.angle_alpha   90.00
_cell.angle_beta   90.00
_cell.angle_gamma   90.00
#
_symmetry.space_group_name_H-M   'P 1'
#
loop_
_entity.id
_entity.type
_entity.pdbx_description
1 polymer ?
#
loop_
_entity_poly.entity_id
_entity_poly.type
_entity_poly.pdbx_seq_one_letter_code
_entity_poly.pdbx_strand_id
1 'polypeptide(L)'
;NNDPNIPITSKRIAWGKTLNCGQTCLAPDYVLCSKTMETRLIPEIVKAWQSFYTDNSINSDSYCHIINERHFERVKKLIDTTKVVYGGQTDAKQNYIAPTIMTNVTGTDKVMQEEIFGPLLPIITVNNELEAIEFINSRPKPLALYVFSSNKNLIQTIINSTSSGSTCVNDVIFQIAPPCLPFGGVGESGLGNYHGKYSFDTFSHMRSIAYIPTWAEFLISNRNPPYNQKKTARLEKLLKVYRNWMPLPRLGFWFWAFVALTTVITTRIIVRGIMDDKWEF
;
A
#
# COMPACT_ATOMS: atom_id res chain seq x y z
N ASN A 1 25.01 9.61 2.44
CA ASN A 1 24.13 10.12 1.37
C ASN A 1 22.82 9.34 1.49
N ASN A 2 21.72 9.99 1.85
CA ASN A 2 20.43 9.34 2.18
C ASN A 2 19.50 9.21 0.95
N ASP A 3 20.06 9.42 -0.24
CA ASP A 3 19.37 9.26 -1.50
C ASP A 3 19.09 7.77 -1.77
N PRO A 4 18.00 7.45 -2.50
CA PRO A 4 17.81 6.11 -3.02
C PRO A 4 18.86 5.78 -4.10
N ASN A 5 19.04 4.48 -4.38
CA ASN A 5 19.84 4.06 -5.53
C ASN A 5 19.11 4.44 -6.82
N ILE A 6 19.58 5.51 -7.49
CA ILE A 6 18.88 6.12 -8.63
C ILE A 6 18.72 5.16 -9.81
N PRO A 7 19.77 4.44 -10.27
CA PRO A 7 19.59 3.46 -11.34
C PRO A 7 18.51 2.41 -11.03
N ILE A 8 18.50 1.85 -9.82
CA ILE A 8 17.51 0.84 -9.41
C ILE A 8 16.11 1.46 -9.30
N THR A 9 16.02 2.63 -8.69
CA THR A 9 14.75 3.38 -8.51
C THR A 9 14.13 3.70 -9.85
N SER A 10 14.93 4.23 -10.78
CA SER A 10 14.50 4.60 -12.13
C SER A 10 14.04 3.38 -12.91
N LYS A 11 14.77 2.26 -12.83
CA LYS A 11 14.38 1.00 -13.47
C LYS A 11 13.04 0.46 -12.95
N ARG A 12 12.80 0.54 -11.65
CA ARG A 12 11.54 0.10 -11.01
C ARG A 12 10.35 0.99 -11.42
N ILE A 13 10.52 2.32 -11.36
CA ILE A 13 9.50 3.28 -11.80
C ILE A 13 9.20 3.08 -13.28
N ALA A 14 10.24 2.98 -14.12
CA ALA A 14 10.11 2.75 -15.55
C ALA A 14 9.29 1.49 -15.85
N TRP A 15 9.62 0.37 -15.20
CA TRP A 15 8.91 -0.90 -15.38
C TRP A 15 7.45 -0.80 -14.93
N GLY A 16 7.20 -0.31 -13.72
CA GLY A 16 5.84 -0.20 -13.21
C GLY A 16 4.97 0.75 -14.01
N LYS A 17 5.55 1.82 -14.56
CA LYS A 17 4.80 2.78 -15.39
C LYS A 17 4.38 2.21 -16.73
N THR A 18 5.22 1.40 -17.36
CA THR A 18 4.95 0.86 -18.69
C THR A 18 4.41 -0.57 -18.69
N LEU A 19 4.31 -1.20 -17.51
CA LEU A 19 3.55 -2.44 -17.34
C LEU A 19 2.12 -2.23 -17.87
N ASN A 20 1.72 -3.05 -18.85
CA ASN A 20 0.44 -2.95 -19.53
C ASN A 20 0.17 -1.55 -20.14
N CYS A 21 1.20 -0.86 -20.64
CA CYS A 21 1.10 0.52 -21.14
C CYS A 21 0.59 1.51 -20.07
N GLY A 22 0.86 1.25 -18.79
CA GLY A 22 0.37 2.07 -17.67
C GLY A 22 -1.12 1.90 -17.35
N GLN A 23 -1.81 0.95 -18.01
CA GLN A 23 -3.21 0.60 -17.77
C GLN A 23 -3.32 -0.36 -16.57
N THR A 24 -2.84 0.10 -15.41
CA THR A 24 -2.81 -0.67 -14.16
C THR A 24 -3.14 0.27 -13.00
N CYS A 25 -4.11 -0.07 -12.14
CA CYS A 25 -4.51 0.78 -11.00
C CYS A 25 -3.38 1.00 -9.96
N LEU A 26 -2.32 0.18 -10.03
CA LEU A 26 -1.11 0.26 -9.22
C LEU A 26 0.07 0.90 -9.97
N ALA A 27 -0.09 1.32 -11.22
CA ALA A 27 0.98 2.01 -11.91
C ALA A 27 1.34 3.30 -11.15
N PRO A 28 2.63 3.67 -11.06
CA PRO A 28 3.00 4.97 -10.53
C PRO A 28 2.39 6.06 -11.43
N ASP A 29 1.35 6.74 -10.94
CA ASP A 29 0.61 7.71 -11.76
C ASP A 29 1.48 8.95 -12.04
N TYR A 30 2.08 9.52 -11.00
CA TYR A 30 2.99 10.67 -11.04
C TYR A 30 4.18 10.50 -10.07
N VAL A 31 5.21 11.34 -10.21
CA VAL A 31 6.37 11.39 -9.30
C VAL A 31 6.45 12.74 -8.60
N LEU A 32 6.62 12.73 -7.28
CA LEU A 32 7.04 13.89 -6.48
C LEU A 32 8.51 13.73 -6.10
N CYS A 33 9.35 14.71 -6.40
CA CYS A 33 10.75 14.68 -6.02
C CYS A 33 11.35 16.08 -5.91
N SER A 34 12.58 16.22 -5.38
CA SER A 34 13.26 17.52 -5.41
C SER A 34 13.75 17.84 -6.82
N LYS A 35 13.99 19.13 -7.13
CA LYS A 35 14.52 19.53 -8.45
C LYS A 35 15.83 18.83 -8.79
N THR A 36 16.71 18.66 -7.81
CA THR A 36 17.97 17.91 -7.97
C THR A 36 17.72 16.43 -8.32
N MET A 37 16.67 15.83 -7.76
CA MET A 37 16.32 14.45 -8.02
C MET A 37 15.65 14.28 -9.39
N GLU A 38 14.81 15.23 -9.83
CA GLU A 38 14.25 15.27 -11.19
C GLU A 38 15.36 15.16 -12.24
N THR A 39 16.37 16.02 -12.16
CA THR A 39 17.51 16.04 -13.09
C THR A 39 18.29 14.72 -13.14
N ARG A 40 18.33 13.98 -12.03
CA ARG A 40 19.06 12.71 -11.93
C ARG A 40 18.20 11.50 -12.33
N LEU A 41 16.89 11.55 -12.10
CA LEU A 41 15.96 10.46 -12.39
C LEU A 41 15.67 10.34 -13.88
N ILE A 42 15.41 11.45 -14.57
CA ILE A 42 14.94 11.43 -15.97
C ILE A 42 15.89 10.64 -16.89
N PRO A 43 17.21 10.89 -16.92
CA PRO A 43 18.11 10.15 -17.81
C PRO A 43 18.14 8.64 -17.52
N GLU A 44 18.05 8.24 -16.26
CA GLU A 44 18.08 6.82 -15.86
C GLU A 44 16.74 6.13 -16.14
N ILE A 45 15.60 6.83 -16.08
CA ILE A 45 14.29 6.31 -16.50
C ILE A 45 14.30 6.09 -18.02
N VAL A 46 14.79 7.07 -18.79
CA VAL A 46 14.93 6.96 -20.25
C VAL A 46 15.82 5.78 -20.62
N LYS A 47 16.98 5.66 -19.98
CA LYS A 47 17.90 4.53 -20.17
C LYS A 47 17.23 3.19 -19.85
N ALA A 48 16.40 3.12 -18.81
CA ALA A 48 15.66 1.91 -18.47
C ALA A 48 14.64 1.54 -19.57
N TRP A 49 13.86 2.49 -20.08
CA TRP A 49 12.93 2.23 -21.18
C TRP A 49 13.63 1.83 -22.48
N GLN A 50 14.74 2.48 -22.82
CA GLN A 50 15.58 2.07 -23.96
C GLN A 50 16.10 0.64 -23.78
N SER A 51 16.46 0.25 -22.56
CA SER A 51 16.85 -1.13 -22.26
C SER A 51 15.68 -2.13 -22.33
N PHE A 52 14.44 -1.71 -22.09
CA PHE A 52 13.27 -2.60 -22.12
C PHE A 52 12.71 -2.79 -23.52
N TYR A 53 12.66 -1.71 -24.29
CA TYR A 53 11.91 -1.65 -25.55
C TYR A 53 12.78 -1.27 -26.75
N THR A 54 14.11 -1.29 -26.58
CA THR A 54 15.10 -0.83 -27.57
C THR A 54 14.89 0.65 -27.92
N ASP A 55 15.31 1.07 -29.12
CA ASP A 55 15.20 2.48 -29.55
C ASP A 55 13.77 2.89 -29.91
N ASN A 56 12.86 1.93 -30.17
CA ASN A 56 11.49 2.24 -30.57
C ASN A 56 10.46 1.25 -30.00
N SER A 57 9.70 1.71 -29.01
CA SER A 57 8.67 0.89 -28.34
C SER A 57 7.50 0.47 -29.23
N ILE A 58 7.21 1.17 -30.34
CA ILE A 58 6.09 0.79 -31.23
C ILE A 58 6.29 -0.58 -31.89
N ASN A 59 7.56 -0.98 -32.08
CA ASN A 59 7.93 -2.24 -32.73
C ASN A 59 8.30 -3.33 -31.70
N SER A 60 8.11 -3.07 -30.40
CA SER A 60 8.51 -4.00 -29.35
C SER A 60 7.37 -4.93 -28.98
N ASP A 61 7.57 -6.23 -29.10
CA ASP A 61 6.61 -7.26 -28.64
C ASP A 61 6.34 -7.21 -27.13
N SER A 62 7.22 -6.54 -26.37
CA SER A 62 7.09 -6.35 -24.93
C SER A 62 6.31 -5.09 -24.54
N TYR A 63 5.89 -4.27 -25.50
CA TYR A 63 5.16 -3.03 -25.25
C TYR A 63 3.68 -3.19 -25.60
N CYS A 64 2.79 -2.80 -24.69
CA CYS A 64 1.35 -2.88 -24.89
C CYS A 64 0.81 -1.60 -25.54
N HIS A 65 -0.37 -1.72 -26.14
CA HIS A 65 -1.11 -0.59 -26.74
C HIS A 65 -2.33 -0.24 -25.88
N ILE A 66 -2.87 0.97 -26.08
CA ILE A 66 -4.07 1.40 -25.37
C ILE A 66 -5.27 0.57 -25.84
N ILE A 67 -6.11 0.16 -24.90
CA ILE A 67 -7.16 -0.85 -25.11
C ILE A 67 -8.14 -0.54 -26.25
N ASN A 68 -8.44 0.74 -26.50
CA ASN A 68 -9.31 1.19 -27.59
C ASN A 68 -9.10 2.67 -27.93
N GLU A 69 -9.71 3.10 -29.03
CA GLU A 69 -9.64 4.47 -29.56
C GLU A 69 -10.13 5.52 -28.55
N ARG A 70 -11.19 5.22 -27.79
CA ARG A 70 -11.72 6.15 -26.77
C ARG A 70 -10.69 6.45 -25.69
N HIS A 71 -10.04 5.42 -25.14
CA HIS A 71 -8.99 5.61 -24.13
C HIS A 71 -7.73 6.21 -24.75
N PHE A 72 -7.39 5.85 -25.98
CA PHE A 72 -6.28 6.44 -26.71
C PHE A 72 -6.45 7.97 -26.82
N GLU A 73 -7.60 8.43 -27.33
CA GLU A 73 -7.89 9.85 -27.48
C GLU A 73 -7.97 10.58 -26.13
N ARG A 74 -8.48 9.93 -25.08
CA ARG A 74 -8.45 10.50 -23.71
C ARG A 74 -7.02 10.72 -23.23
N VAL A 75 -6.18 9.68 -23.24
CA VAL A 75 -4.81 9.75 -22.73
C VAL A 75 -3.97 10.72 -23.57
N LYS A 76 -4.10 10.68 -24.90
CA LYS A 76 -3.44 11.61 -25.83
C LYS A 76 -3.75 13.06 -25.50
N LYS A 77 -4.99 13.40 -25.13
CA LYS A 77 -5.38 14.77 -24.74
C LYS A 77 -4.76 15.26 -23.42
N LEU A 78 -4.20 14.36 -22.61
CA LEU A 78 -3.47 14.72 -21.40
C LEU A 78 -2.03 15.16 -21.68
N ILE A 79 -1.51 14.89 -22.88
CA ILE A 79 -0.15 15.25 -23.27
C ILE A 79 -0.08 16.76 -23.55
N ASP A 80 0.64 17.50 -22.70
CA ASP A 80 1.06 18.87 -23.00
C ASP A 80 2.43 18.83 -23.67
N THR A 81 2.44 18.98 -25.00
CA THR A 81 3.66 18.90 -25.81
C THR A 81 4.72 19.94 -25.42
N THR A 82 4.35 21.04 -24.77
CA THR A 82 5.30 22.07 -24.30
C THR A 82 6.08 21.62 -23.06
N LYS A 83 5.59 20.60 -22.37
CA LYS A 83 6.16 20.05 -21.13
C LYS A 83 6.81 18.68 -21.31
N VAL A 84 6.70 18.08 -22.50
CA VAL A 84 7.32 16.79 -22.82
C VAL A 84 8.83 16.94 -22.89
N VAL A 85 9.55 16.13 -22.11
CA VAL A 85 11.03 16.04 -22.13
C VAL A 85 11.53 14.73 -22.73
N TYR A 86 10.66 13.73 -22.87
CA TYR A 86 10.93 12.46 -23.54
C TYR A 86 9.63 11.83 -24.03
N GLY A 87 9.65 11.17 -25.18
CA GLY A 87 8.49 10.49 -25.75
C GLY A 87 7.52 11.45 -26.44
N GLY A 88 6.22 11.26 -26.20
CA GLY A 88 5.13 12.07 -26.76
C GLY A 88 4.64 11.63 -28.15
N GLN A 89 5.30 10.66 -28.79
CA GLN A 89 4.84 10.10 -30.06
C GLN A 89 3.55 9.30 -29.86
N THR A 90 2.63 9.41 -30.82
CA THR A 90 1.38 8.65 -30.84
C THR A 90 1.09 8.11 -32.24
N ASP A 91 0.43 6.96 -32.33
CA ASP A 91 -0.13 6.42 -33.57
C ASP A 91 -1.54 5.90 -33.31
N ALA A 92 -2.53 6.63 -33.84
CA ALA A 92 -3.94 6.31 -33.69
C ALA A 92 -4.33 4.98 -34.36
N LYS A 93 -3.65 4.58 -35.44
CA LYS A 93 -3.98 3.32 -36.14
C LYS A 93 -3.72 2.10 -35.27
N GLN A 94 -2.76 2.23 -34.35
CA GLN A 94 -2.34 1.16 -33.46
C GLN A 94 -2.73 1.42 -32.01
N ASN A 95 -3.47 2.49 -31.70
CA ASN A 95 -3.70 2.96 -30.32
C ASN A 95 -2.38 3.09 -29.51
N TYR A 96 -1.30 3.48 -30.17
CA TYR A 96 0.04 3.54 -29.60
C TYR A 96 0.31 4.91 -28.99
N ILE A 97 0.80 4.94 -27.76
CA ILE A 97 1.36 6.13 -27.11
C ILE A 97 2.73 5.72 -26.58
N ALA A 98 3.78 6.46 -26.91
CA ALA A 98 5.13 6.18 -26.42
C ALA A 98 5.25 6.43 -24.91
N PRO A 99 6.17 5.73 -24.19
CA PRO A 99 6.56 6.13 -22.83
C PRO A 99 6.94 7.61 -22.81
N THR A 100 6.22 8.41 -22.02
CA THR A 100 6.32 9.88 -22.08
C THR A 100 6.62 10.44 -20.70
N ILE A 101 7.58 11.35 -20.60
CA ILE A 101 7.87 12.11 -19.37
C ILE A 101 7.49 13.56 -19.61
N MET A 102 6.77 14.14 -18.66
CA MET A 102 6.48 15.57 -18.62
C MET A 102 7.05 16.20 -17.35
N THR A 103 7.72 17.34 -17.48
CA THR A 103 8.23 18.14 -16.36
C THR A 103 7.57 19.50 -16.30
N ASN A 104 7.86 20.29 -15.26
CA ASN A 104 7.15 21.56 -15.00
C ASN A 104 5.62 21.36 -14.94
N VAL A 105 5.20 20.17 -14.51
CA VAL A 105 3.80 19.83 -14.32
C VAL A 105 3.33 20.43 -13.00
N THR A 106 2.13 21.00 -13.02
CA THR A 106 1.48 21.60 -11.87
C THR A 106 0.26 20.78 -11.46
N GLY A 107 -0.18 20.94 -10.22
CA GLY A 107 -1.35 20.22 -9.70
C GLY A 107 -2.66 20.52 -10.42
N THR A 108 -2.74 21.58 -11.23
CA THR A 108 -3.91 22.01 -12.01
C THR A 108 -3.85 21.60 -13.49
N ASP A 109 -2.73 21.03 -13.95
CA ASP A 109 -2.63 20.53 -15.33
C ASP A 109 -3.60 19.37 -15.55
N LYS A 110 -4.08 19.21 -16.80
CA LYS A 110 -5.06 18.17 -17.17
C LYS A 110 -4.61 16.76 -16.77
N VAL A 111 -3.33 16.44 -16.99
CA VAL A 111 -2.74 15.14 -16.64
C VAL A 111 -2.82 14.84 -15.13
N MET A 112 -2.99 15.87 -14.29
CA MET A 112 -3.11 15.74 -12.84
C MET A 112 -4.57 15.85 -12.33
N GLN A 113 -5.56 15.99 -13.21
CA GLN A 113 -6.99 16.10 -12.81
C GLN A 113 -7.75 14.77 -12.84
N GLU A 114 -7.20 13.74 -13.49
CA GLU A 114 -7.81 12.42 -13.59
C GLU A 114 -6.73 11.33 -13.55
N GLU A 115 -7.12 10.09 -13.28
CA GLU A 115 -6.21 8.94 -13.37
C GLU A 115 -5.71 8.77 -14.82
N ILE A 116 -4.39 8.72 -14.99
CA ILE A 116 -3.78 8.73 -16.32
C ILE A 116 -4.13 7.43 -17.05
N PHE A 117 -3.96 6.28 -16.40
CA PHE A 117 -4.22 4.95 -16.97
C PHE A 117 -3.60 4.78 -18.38
N GLY A 118 -2.33 5.16 -18.48
CA GLY A 118 -1.57 5.29 -19.73
C GLY A 118 -0.09 5.58 -19.46
N PRO A 119 0.77 5.57 -20.50
CA PRO A 119 2.23 5.59 -20.33
C PRO A 119 2.80 7.00 -20.17
N LEU A 120 2.08 7.91 -19.49
CA LEU A 120 2.50 9.30 -19.26
C LEU A 120 2.96 9.47 -17.81
N LEU A 121 4.22 9.83 -17.59
CA LEU A 121 4.82 10.03 -16.27
C LEU A 121 5.08 11.53 -16.00
N PRO A 122 4.10 12.26 -15.45
CA PRO A 122 4.34 13.61 -14.96
C PRO A 122 5.26 13.58 -13.73
N ILE A 123 6.24 14.48 -13.72
CA ILE A 123 7.14 14.72 -12.59
C ILE A 123 6.88 16.13 -12.06
N ILE A 124 6.58 16.21 -10.76
CA ILE A 124 6.33 17.46 -10.05
C ILE A 124 7.43 17.63 -9.01
N THR A 125 8.02 18.82 -8.98
CA THR A 125 9.06 19.15 -8.01
C THR A 125 8.47 19.71 -6.74
N VAL A 126 8.94 19.19 -5.61
CA VAL A 126 8.61 19.67 -4.26
C VAL A 126 9.89 20.07 -3.53
N ASN A 127 9.81 21.04 -2.64
CA ASN A 127 10.97 21.55 -1.90
C ASN A 127 11.38 20.62 -0.76
N ASN A 128 10.43 19.92 -0.16
CA ASN A 128 10.65 19.02 0.98
C ASN A 128 9.51 17.99 1.11
N GLU A 129 9.64 17.10 2.10
CA GLU A 129 8.68 16.05 2.37
C GLU A 129 7.32 16.57 2.88
N LEU A 130 7.27 17.73 3.54
CA LEU A 130 6.01 18.30 4.04
C LEU A 130 5.14 18.75 2.87
N GLU A 131 5.74 19.39 1.87
CA GLU A 131 5.05 19.78 0.64
C GLU A 131 4.55 18.54 -0.13
N ALA A 132 5.34 17.45 -0.17
CA ALA A 132 4.90 16.19 -0.76
C ALA A 132 3.68 15.61 -0.03
N ILE A 133 3.72 15.60 1.30
CA ILE A 133 2.62 15.13 2.16
C ILE A 133 1.37 15.97 1.96
N GLU A 134 1.50 17.30 1.93
CA GLU A 134 0.39 18.22 1.68
C GLU A 134 -0.22 18.00 0.28
N PHE A 135 0.63 17.84 -0.74
CA PHE A 135 0.18 17.54 -2.10
C PHE A 135 -0.63 16.25 -2.15
N ILE A 136 -0.15 15.17 -1.51
CA ILE A 136 -0.85 13.88 -1.47
C ILE A 136 -2.18 14.01 -0.71
N ASN A 137 -2.18 14.65 0.46
CA ASN A 137 -3.36 14.77 1.31
C ASN A 137 -4.43 15.71 0.75
N SER A 138 -4.07 16.62 -0.16
CA SER A 138 -5.02 17.49 -0.88
C SER A 138 -5.86 16.75 -1.94
N ARG A 139 -5.61 15.45 -2.15
CA ARG A 139 -6.21 14.62 -3.22
C ARG A 139 -6.95 13.42 -2.63
N PRO A 140 -7.84 12.78 -3.42
CA PRO A 140 -8.46 11.53 -3.03
C PRO A 140 -7.43 10.45 -2.65
N LYS A 141 -7.79 9.60 -1.69
CA LYS A 141 -6.86 8.60 -1.16
C LYS A 141 -6.52 7.56 -2.24
N PRO A 142 -5.23 7.39 -2.61
CA PRO A 142 -4.86 6.50 -3.70
C PRO A 142 -4.87 5.03 -3.27
N LEU A 143 -4.99 4.13 -4.26
CA LEU A 143 -4.89 2.69 -4.02
C LEU A 143 -3.47 2.28 -3.58
N ALA A 144 -2.45 2.96 -4.09
CA ALA A 144 -1.07 2.73 -3.72
C ALA A 144 -0.28 4.01 -3.52
N LEU A 145 0.62 3.98 -2.55
CA LEU A 145 1.66 4.97 -2.32
C LEU A 145 3.04 4.32 -2.45
N TYR A 146 3.97 5.00 -3.13
CA TYR A 146 5.32 4.50 -3.34
C TYR A 146 6.34 5.48 -2.74
N VAL A 147 7.26 4.97 -1.91
CA VAL A 147 8.29 5.79 -1.26
C VAL A 147 9.67 5.25 -1.58
N PHE A 148 10.48 6.01 -2.30
CA PHE A 148 11.87 5.68 -2.60
C PHE A 148 12.82 6.50 -1.74
N SER A 149 13.50 5.86 -0.79
CA SER A 149 14.51 6.50 0.06
C SER A 149 15.36 5.47 0.80
N SER A 150 16.58 5.85 1.20
CA SER A 150 17.35 5.13 2.21
C SER A 150 17.20 5.72 3.62
N ASN A 151 16.53 6.87 3.77
CA ASN A 151 16.21 7.49 5.04
C ASN A 151 14.95 6.89 5.66
N LYS A 152 15.13 6.06 6.69
CA LYS A 152 14.01 5.41 7.42
C LYS A 152 13.06 6.41 8.09
N ASN A 153 13.58 7.53 8.59
CA ASN A 153 12.73 8.54 9.24
C ASN A 153 11.82 9.20 8.21
N LEU A 154 12.36 9.55 7.04
CA LEU A 154 11.57 10.11 5.94
C LEU A 154 10.46 9.14 5.50
N ILE A 155 10.80 7.86 5.32
CA ILE A 155 9.83 6.81 4.96
C ILE A 155 8.71 6.76 5.99
N GLN A 156 9.05 6.69 7.28
CA GLN A 156 8.06 6.59 8.34
C GLN A 156 7.20 7.84 8.46
N THR A 157 7.78 9.03 8.29
CA THR A 157 7.05 10.31 8.28
C THR A 157 6.01 10.34 7.17
N ILE A 158 6.38 9.98 5.94
CA ILE A 158 5.45 9.94 4.81
C ILE A 158 4.32 8.91 5.07
N ILE A 159 4.67 7.69 5.50
CA ILE A 159 3.68 6.63 5.77
C ILE A 159 2.70 7.03 6.88
N ASN A 160 3.20 7.64 7.96
CA ASN A 160 2.36 8.03 9.09
C ASN A 160 1.51 9.27 8.84
N SER A 161 1.86 10.08 7.83
CA SER A 161 1.23 11.36 7.56
C SER A 161 0.31 11.33 6.33
N THR A 162 0.14 10.17 5.69
CA THR A 162 -0.70 9.98 4.50
C THR A 162 -1.61 8.76 4.66
N SER A 163 -2.58 8.60 3.76
CA SER A 163 -3.51 7.46 3.77
C SER A 163 -3.65 6.91 2.35
N SER A 164 -3.41 5.60 2.19
CA SER A 164 -3.53 4.87 0.91
C SER A 164 -3.98 3.44 1.17
N GLY A 165 -4.46 2.74 0.13
CA GLY A 165 -4.85 1.33 0.26
C GLY A 165 -3.67 0.43 0.63
N SER A 166 -2.52 0.65 -0.03
CA SER A 166 -1.28 -0.06 0.24
C SER A 166 -0.06 0.84 0.03
N THR A 167 1.06 0.49 0.64
CA THR A 167 2.33 1.20 0.43
C THR A 167 3.44 0.22 0.08
N CYS A 168 4.27 0.57 -0.90
CA CYS A 168 5.52 -0.15 -1.18
C CYS A 168 6.72 0.79 -1.04
N VAL A 169 7.73 0.35 -0.31
CA VAL A 169 8.95 1.12 -0.06
C VAL A 169 10.05 0.59 -0.96
N ASN A 170 10.68 1.48 -1.71
CA ASN A 170 11.76 1.20 -2.66
C ASN A 170 11.39 0.25 -3.81
N ASP A 171 10.12 -0.04 -4.04
CA ASP A 171 9.63 -0.75 -5.22
C ASP A 171 8.23 -0.26 -5.61
N VAL A 172 7.74 -0.70 -6.77
CA VAL A 172 6.38 -0.44 -7.23
C VAL A 172 5.67 -1.75 -7.52
N ILE A 173 4.33 -1.77 -7.40
CA ILE A 173 3.42 -2.89 -7.68
C ILE A 173 3.61 -4.14 -6.80
N PHE A 174 4.85 -4.45 -6.38
CA PHE A 174 5.23 -5.71 -5.72
C PHE A 174 4.44 -6.02 -4.45
N GLN A 175 3.85 -5.02 -3.78
CA GLN A 175 3.03 -5.24 -2.60
C GLN A 175 1.78 -6.10 -2.86
N ILE A 176 1.37 -6.27 -4.13
CA ILE A 176 0.26 -7.16 -4.51
C ILE A 176 0.65 -8.65 -4.51
N ALA A 177 1.94 -8.98 -4.58
CA ALA A 177 2.40 -10.35 -4.78
C ALA A 177 2.29 -11.26 -3.53
N PRO A 178 2.65 -10.80 -2.31
CA PRO A 178 2.57 -11.66 -1.13
C PRO A 178 1.11 -11.93 -0.72
N PRO A 179 0.67 -13.20 -0.64
CA PRO A 179 -0.72 -13.54 -0.29
C PRO A 179 -1.07 -13.24 1.18
N CYS A 180 -0.07 -12.95 2.01
CA CYS A 180 -0.23 -12.57 3.41
C CYS A 180 -0.50 -11.07 3.61
N LEU A 181 -0.41 -10.26 2.55
CA LEU A 181 -0.77 -8.84 2.59
C LEU A 181 -2.21 -8.68 2.07
N PRO A 182 -3.09 -7.96 2.81
CA PRO A 182 -4.41 -7.61 2.30
C PRO A 182 -4.26 -6.62 1.16
N PHE A 183 -4.94 -6.86 0.06
CA PHE A 183 -5.01 -5.93 -1.07
C PHE A 183 -6.41 -5.31 -1.13
N GLY A 184 -6.48 -3.99 -1.08
CA GLY A 184 -7.72 -3.23 -1.04
C GLY A 184 -7.48 -1.73 -1.01
N GLY A 185 -8.55 -0.97 -1.24
CA GLY A 185 -8.54 0.49 -1.24
C GLY A 185 -9.00 1.09 0.09
N VAL A 186 -8.97 2.42 0.15
CA VAL A 186 -9.56 3.23 1.23
C VAL A 186 -10.11 4.52 0.64
N GLY A 187 -11.33 4.91 1.06
CA GLY A 187 -11.99 6.10 0.51
C GLY A 187 -12.35 5.89 -0.96
N GLU A 188 -11.97 6.83 -1.81
CA GLU A 188 -12.29 6.83 -3.24
C GLU A 188 -11.59 5.70 -4.02
N SER A 189 -10.50 5.13 -3.48
CA SER A 189 -9.83 3.97 -4.07
C SER A 189 -10.51 2.63 -3.77
N GLY A 190 -11.52 2.59 -2.91
CA GLY A 190 -12.34 1.41 -2.64
C GLY A 190 -12.56 1.10 -1.16
N LEU A 191 -13.31 0.01 -0.90
CA LEU A 191 -13.65 -0.50 0.44
C LEU A 191 -13.37 -2.00 0.49
N GLY A 192 -12.90 -2.47 1.66
CA GLY A 192 -12.64 -3.88 1.90
C GLY A 192 -11.28 -4.31 1.35
N ASN A 193 -10.97 -5.59 1.50
CA ASN A 193 -9.73 -6.17 1.02
C ASN A 193 -9.91 -7.66 0.72
N TYR A 194 -8.99 -8.20 -0.07
CA TYR A 194 -8.90 -9.62 -0.39
C TYR A 194 -7.41 -10.01 -0.50
N HIS A 195 -7.14 -11.20 -1.06
CA HIS A 195 -5.89 -11.97 -1.08
C HIS A 195 -5.72 -12.96 0.07
N GLY A 196 -5.23 -14.16 -0.26
CA GLY A 196 -4.96 -15.23 0.68
C GLY A 196 -6.09 -15.44 1.69
N LYS A 197 -5.75 -15.35 2.98
CA LYS A 197 -6.71 -15.47 4.10
C LYS A 197 -7.77 -14.37 4.08
N TYR A 198 -7.44 -13.15 3.65
CA TYR A 198 -8.39 -12.04 3.62
C TYR A 198 -9.50 -12.26 2.60
N SER A 199 -9.23 -12.96 1.48
CA SER A 199 -10.30 -13.40 0.58
C SER A 199 -11.28 -14.32 1.31
N PHE A 200 -10.78 -15.32 2.03
CA PHE A 200 -11.63 -16.22 2.80
C PHE A 200 -12.46 -15.46 3.84
N ASP A 201 -11.84 -14.55 4.60
CA ASP A 201 -12.53 -13.75 5.61
C ASP A 201 -13.60 -12.84 5.00
N THR A 202 -13.31 -12.20 3.85
CA THR A 202 -14.24 -11.32 3.14
C THR A 202 -15.43 -12.06 2.56
N PHE A 203 -15.24 -13.29 2.08
CA PHE A 203 -16.32 -14.12 1.52
C PHE A 203 -16.94 -15.09 2.54
N SER A 204 -16.63 -14.94 3.82
CA SER A 204 -17.16 -15.75 4.92
C SER A 204 -17.93 -14.91 5.93
N HIS A 205 -18.88 -15.53 6.62
CA HIS A 205 -19.54 -14.93 7.78
C HIS A 205 -18.86 -15.41 9.07
N MET A 206 -18.19 -14.49 9.78
CA MET A 206 -17.52 -14.76 11.06
C MET A 206 -18.54 -14.89 12.20
N ARG A 207 -19.16 -16.07 12.33
CA ARG A 207 -20.19 -16.35 13.33
C ARG A 207 -19.60 -16.46 14.74
N SER A 208 -19.96 -15.54 15.63
CA SER A 208 -19.64 -15.63 17.06
C SER A 208 -20.52 -16.68 17.77
N ILE A 209 -19.89 -17.53 18.58
CA ILE A 209 -20.58 -18.54 19.42
C ILE A 209 -20.03 -18.40 20.84
N ALA A 210 -20.92 -18.24 21.83
CA ALA A 210 -20.55 -18.13 23.24
C ALA A 210 -21.09 -19.34 24.01
N TYR A 211 -20.19 -20.10 24.64
CA TYR A 211 -20.55 -21.18 25.55
C TYR A 211 -20.46 -20.67 26.99
N ILE A 212 -21.61 -20.50 27.62
CA ILE A 212 -21.69 -20.13 29.04
C ILE A 212 -21.99 -21.42 29.82
N PRO A 213 -21.01 -21.98 30.54
CA PRO A 213 -21.26 -23.18 31.32
C PRO A 213 -22.19 -22.84 32.50
N THR A 214 -23.07 -23.78 32.87
CA THR A 214 -24.10 -23.54 33.89
C THR A 214 -23.53 -23.13 35.25
N TRP A 215 -22.36 -23.65 35.62
CA TRP A 215 -21.69 -23.26 36.87
C TRP A 215 -21.29 -21.78 36.91
N ALA A 216 -21.07 -21.14 35.75
CA ALA A 216 -20.74 -19.71 35.69
C ALA A 216 -21.90 -18.83 36.15
N GLU A 217 -23.13 -19.36 36.20
CA GLU A 217 -24.30 -18.66 36.75
C GLU A 217 -24.06 -18.20 38.18
N PHE A 218 -23.32 -18.97 39.00
CA PHE A 218 -22.94 -18.55 40.34
C PHE A 218 -22.13 -17.23 40.33
N LEU A 219 -21.18 -17.10 39.39
CA LEU A 219 -20.30 -15.94 39.27
C LEU A 219 -21.01 -14.71 38.68
N ILE A 220 -21.92 -14.93 37.73
CA ILE A 220 -22.62 -13.85 37.01
C ILE A 220 -24.00 -13.53 37.61
N SER A 221 -24.43 -14.25 38.64
CA SER A 221 -25.75 -14.11 39.32
C SER A 221 -26.06 -12.70 39.81
N ASN A 222 -25.04 -11.86 40.04
CA ASN A 222 -25.23 -10.45 40.42
C ASN A 222 -25.94 -9.62 39.32
N ARG A 223 -26.00 -10.11 38.07
CA ARG A 223 -26.77 -9.51 36.97
C ARG A 223 -28.29 -9.76 37.10
N ASN A 224 -28.68 -10.75 37.91
CA ASN A 224 -30.08 -11.18 38.01
C ASN A 224 -30.86 -10.30 39.01
N PRO A 225 -32.10 -9.92 38.68
CA PRO A 225 -33.05 -9.35 39.63
C PRO A 225 -33.35 -10.28 40.83
N PRO A 226 -33.88 -9.74 41.94
CA PRO A 226 -34.05 -8.31 42.23
C PRO A 226 -32.70 -7.64 42.51
N TYR A 227 -32.58 -6.39 42.07
CA TYR A 227 -31.40 -5.55 42.27
C TYR A 227 -31.40 -4.96 43.68
N ASN A 228 -30.24 -4.98 44.33
CA ASN A 228 -30.04 -4.31 45.62
C ASN A 228 -28.70 -3.60 45.62
N GLN A 229 -28.52 -2.66 46.55
CA GLN A 229 -27.31 -1.83 46.64
C GLN A 229 -26.01 -2.65 46.73
N LYS A 230 -26.05 -3.85 47.32
CA LYS A 230 -24.87 -4.73 47.41
C LYS A 230 -24.53 -5.35 46.05
N LYS A 231 -25.51 -5.83 45.29
CA LYS A 231 -25.32 -6.37 43.94
C LYS A 231 -24.86 -5.28 42.97
N THR A 232 -25.50 -4.10 43.01
CA THR A 232 -25.13 -2.97 42.15
C THR A 232 -23.74 -2.44 42.49
N ALA A 233 -23.39 -2.28 43.76
CA ALA A 233 -22.04 -1.87 44.16
C ALA A 233 -20.95 -2.88 43.74
N ARG A 234 -21.25 -4.19 43.80
CA ARG A 234 -20.34 -5.24 43.29
C ARG A 234 -20.17 -5.17 41.78
N LEU A 235 -21.27 -4.99 41.05
CA LEU A 235 -21.24 -4.85 39.59
C LEU A 235 -20.52 -3.57 39.17
N GLU A 236 -20.79 -2.43 39.80
CA GLU A 236 -20.08 -1.18 39.57
C GLU A 236 -18.59 -1.29 39.87
N LYS A 237 -18.22 -2.00 40.94
CA LYS A 237 -16.80 -2.26 41.25
C LYS A 237 -16.15 -3.12 40.16
N LEU A 238 -16.82 -4.17 39.69
CA LEU A 238 -16.36 -5.01 38.57
C LEU A 238 -16.25 -4.20 37.27
N LEU A 239 -17.21 -3.34 36.97
CA LEU A 239 -17.19 -2.46 35.79
C LEU A 239 -16.10 -1.38 35.90
N LYS A 240 -15.84 -0.82 37.09
CA LYS A 240 -14.73 0.12 37.32
C LYS A 240 -13.38 -0.59 37.19
N VAL A 241 -13.26 -1.83 37.68
CA VAL A 241 -12.08 -2.67 37.44
C VAL A 241 -11.92 -2.93 35.95
N TYR A 242 -12.97 -3.36 35.24
CA TYR A 242 -12.92 -3.57 33.78
C TYR A 242 -12.55 -2.29 33.00
N ARG A 243 -13.15 -1.15 33.36
CA ARG A 243 -12.86 0.16 32.78
C ARG A 243 -11.42 0.62 33.04
N ASN A 244 -10.88 0.33 34.22
CA ASN A 244 -9.49 0.63 34.58
C ASN A 244 -8.49 -0.45 34.13
N TRP A 245 -8.97 -1.65 33.81
CA TRP A 245 -8.21 -2.79 33.26
C TRP A 245 -8.18 -2.75 31.73
N MET A 246 -8.93 -1.83 31.12
CA MET A 246 -8.71 -1.42 29.75
C MET A 246 -7.80 -0.18 29.67
N PRO A 247 -6.48 -0.40 29.81
CA PRO A 247 -5.49 0.19 28.94
C PRO A 247 -4.75 -0.94 28.22
N LEU A 248 -5.11 -1.23 26.96
CA LEU A 248 -4.08 -1.66 26.01
C LEU A 248 -3.25 -0.39 25.72
N PRO A 249 -1.91 -0.30 25.88
CA PRO A 249 -0.87 -1.30 26.21
C PRO A 249 0.08 -0.84 27.36
N ARG A 250 0.05 -1.47 28.54
CA ARG A 250 1.02 -1.17 29.63
C ARG A 250 1.54 -2.38 30.42
N LEU A 251 1.42 -3.59 29.88
CA LEU A 251 2.24 -4.69 30.37
C LEU A 251 3.62 -4.53 29.73
N GLY A 252 4.57 -4.00 30.51
CA GLY A 252 5.91 -3.66 30.05
C GLY A 252 6.64 -4.83 29.40
N PHE A 253 7.67 -4.51 28.61
CA PHE A 253 8.51 -5.43 27.83
C PHE A 253 8.77 -6.79 28.49
N TRP A 254 9.02 -6.82 29.79
CA TRP A 254 9.29 -8.04 30.56
C TRP A 254 8.13 -9.03 30.66
N PHE A 255 6.87 -8.57 30.68
CA PHE A 255 5.72 -9.47 30.69
C PHE A 255 5.58 -10.17 29.33
N TRP A 256 5.70 -9.42 28.24
CA TRP A 256 5.65 -10.00 26.90
C TRP A 256 6.90 -10.84 26.57
N ALA A 257 8.07 -10.47 27.09
CA ALA A 257 9.28 -11.29 27.00
C ALA A 257 9.12 -12.61 27.76
N PHE A 258 8.49 -12.60 28.95
CA PHE A 258 8.18 -13.81 29.70
C PHE A 258 7.18 -14.71 28.95
N VAL A 259 6.10 -14.14 28.41
CA VAL A 259 5.12 -14.89 27.60
C VAL A 259 5.75 -15.45 26.32
N ALA A 260 6.60 -14.69 25.64
CA ALA A 260 7.30 -15.16 24.44
C ALA A 260 8.30 -16.28 24.78
N LEU A 261 9.04 -16.15 25.88
CA LEU A 261 9.99 -17.17 26.34
C LEU A 261 9.28 -18.46 26.74
N THR A 262 8.18 -18.38 27.49
CA THR A 262 7.39 -19.57 27.86
C THR A 262 6.79 -20.22 26.63
N THR A 263 6.27 -19.44 25.68
CA THR A 263 5.74 -19.96 24.41
C THR A 263 6.83 -20.67 23.61
N VAL A 264 8.03 -20.10 23.46
CA VAL A 264 9.15 -20.73 22.74
C VAL A 264 9.62 -22.02 23.44
N ILE A 265 9.67 -22.04 24.77
CA ILE A 265 10.03 -23.23 25.55
C ILE A 265 8.97 -24.32 25.36
N THR A 266 7.69 -23.99 25.49
CA THR A 266 6.60 -24.95 25.28
C THR A 266 6.57 -25.47 23.84
N THR A 267 6.76 -24.60 22.84
CA THR A 267 6.79 -25.03 21.44
C THR A 267 8.02 -25.89 21.15
N ARG A 268 9.19 -25.62 21.75
CA ARG A 268 10.37 -26.51 21.62
C ARG A 268 10.17 -27.86 22.30
N ILE A 269 9.50 -27.91 23.45
CA ILE A 269 9.18 -29.16 24.16
C ILE A 269 8.17 -29.97 23.35
N ILE A 270 7.12 -29.31 22.84
CA ILE A 270 6.09 -29.95 22.00
C ILE A 270 6.70 -30.43 20.68
N VAL A 271 7.51 -29.62 19.99
CA VAL A 271 8.16 -30.02 18.73
C VAL A 271 9.18 -31.14 18.96
N ARG A 272 9.96 -31.14 20.06
CA ARG A 272 10.82 -32.29 20.40
C ARG A 272 10.02 -33.55 20.72
N GLY A 273 8.93 -33.43 21.49
CA GLY A 273 8.05 -34.56 21.77
C GLY A 273 7.36 -35.12 20.52
N ILE A 274 6.99 -34.26 19.57
CA ILE A 274 6.41 -34.66 18.27
C ILE A 274 7.47 -35.26 17.33
N MET A 275 8.72 -34.82 17.39
CA MET A 275 9.80 -35.34 16.53
C MET A 275 10.44 -36.63 17.06
N ASP A 276 10.37 -36.89 18.36
CA ASP A 276 10.90 -38.13 18.96
C ASP A 276 9.90 -39.31 18.89
N ASP A 277 8.60 -39.05 18.68
CA ASP A 277 7.61 -40.06 18.32
C ASP A 277 7.55 -40.22 16.79
N LYS A 278 8.20 -41.29 16.31
CA LYS A 278 8.09 -41.77 14.93
C LYS A 278 6.62 -42.00 14.56
N TRP A 279 6.05 -41.11 13.77
CA TRP A 279 4.85 -41.39 12.98
C TRP A 279 5.28 -41.72 11.55
N GLU A 280 5.32 -43.01 11.25
CA GLU A 280 5.23 -43.52 9.88
C GLU A 280 3.79 -43.32 9.39
N PHE A 281 3.64 -42.52 8.33
CA PHE A 281 2.66 -42.69 7.25
C PHE A 281 3.23 -42.08 5.97
#